data_AF-A0A4P7BB54-F1
#
_entry.id   AF-A0A4P7BB54-F1
#
_cell.length_a   1.000
_cell.length_b   1.000
_cell.length_c   1.000
_cell.angle_alpha   90.00
_cell.angle_beta   90.00
_cell.angle_gamma   90.00
#
_symmetry.space_group_name_H-M   'P 1'
#
loop_
_entity.id
_entity.type
_entity.pdbx_description
1 polymer ?
#
loop_
_entity_poly.entity_id
_entity_poly.type
_entity_poly.pdbx_seq_one_letter_code
_entity_poly.pdbx_strand_id
1 'polypeptide(L)'
;MALTTPTYDPKSTATTLANAYIADRQSLLTNQNTAATATGKALSSMSSAMSAFEGVLSKLTLKKSVLANAATFSSTVGTATANTTAAAGNYQFFVDQLATANQASYSNISDTTPMSEAGTINVAVGTTSFAVDLTTADKSADGKLSVKELAAAINAASGNGSKVTASTLTVNGVQQLVLTGTDTGAGNTVSISGTALPAGALKDALALAGNRKDLVVAKDAIVYLGDKATGTKLQQPSNTYTVIDGVTMTFTKAQAAGENPVSLTVGTDSSGTQANVQSFVDGWNALIKTLQGLTAAGDAASGKDAGVFNGDAGVQSLRTRLQAVLRQEVNGVSLVNYGITAQRDGTLALDTARLTKTLAANPTGLDAIMGSASMVTPSGVMGGLDKLMDQWTDSTNGLLKTRRESNSKQTSAIMERQAQLDTQYSAAYTRYLNQFTQLQTLQAQMTNNTSIFDALFGDKSK
;
A
#
# COMPACT_ATOMS: atom_id res chain seq x y z
N MET A 1 -69.75 -43.12 27.88
CA MET A 1 -68.31 -42.83 28.03
C MET A 1 -67.94 -41.83 26.96
N ALA A 2 -67.62 -40.58 27.31
CA ALA A 2 -67.12 -39.62 26.35
C ALA A 2 -65.75 -40.10 25.85
N LEU A 3 -65.67 -40.47 24.57
CA LEU A 3 -64.40 -40.72 23.90
C LEU A 3 -63.65 -39.39 23.85
N THR A 4 -62.67 -39.18 24.74
CA THR A 4 -61.72 -38.07 24.60
C THR A 4 -60.75 -38.43 23.47
N THR A 5 -61.21 -38.29 22.23
CA THR A 5 -60.36 -38.42 21.05
C THR A 5 -59.30 -37.32 21.09
N PRO A 6 -58.01 -37.62 20.93
CA PRO A 6 -56.98 -36.60 20.91
C PRO A 6 -57.27 -35.59 19.80
N THR A 7 -57.37 -34.31 20.14
CA THR A 7 -57.52 -33.22 19.20
C THR A 7 -56.17 -32.91 18.57
N TYR A 8 -55.94 -33.43 17.36
CA TYR A 8 -54.75 -33.10 16.58
C TYR A 8 -55.01 -31.81 15.82
N ASP A 9 -54.14 -30.81 15.98
CA ASP A 9 -54.03 -29.73 15.00
C ASP A 9 -53.22 -30.28 13.81
N PRO A 10 -53.82 -30.39 12.61
CA PRO A 10 -53.15 -30.98 11.44
C PRO A 10 -51.85 -30.27 11.07
N LYS A 11 -51.75 -28.96 11.28
CA LYS A 11 -50.57 -28.17 10.89
C LYS A 11 -49.38 -28.43 11.81
N SER A 12 -49.56 -28.31 13.12
CA SER A 12 -48.48 -28.57 14.09
C SER A 12 -48.03 -30.02 14.08
N THR A 13 -48.97 -30.96 13.94
CA THR A 13 -48.65 -32.40 13.86
C THR A 13 -47.86 -32.73 12.59
N ALA A 14 -48.29 -32.21 11.43
CA ALA A 14 -47.58 -32.40 10.17
C ALA A 14 -46.17 -31.80 10.18
N THR A 15 -46.01 -30.61 10.77
CA THR A 15 -44.70 -29.95 10.94
C THR A 15 -43.75 -30.81 11.78
N THR A 16 -44.22 -31.30 12.92
CA THR A 16 -43.41 -32.11 13.85
C THR A 16 -42.93 -33.39 13.18
N LEU A 17 -43.82 -34.10 12.48
CA LEU A 17 -43.48 -35.34 11.79
C LEU A 17 -42.59 -35.11 10.56
N ALA A 18 -42.82 -34.04 9.80
CA ALA A 18 -41.95 -33.69 8.68
C ALA A 18 -40.54 -33.33 9.15
N ASN A 19 -40.40 -32.60 10.26
CA ASN A 19 -39.10 -32.30 10.88
C ASN A 19 -38.40 -33.57 11.37
N ALA A 20 -39.13 -34.45 12.08
CA ALA A 20 -38.58 -35.74 12.52
C ALA A 20 -38.12 -36.61 11.34
N TYR A 21 -38.83 -36.56 10.21
CA TYR A 21 -38.49 -37.30 8.99
C TYR A 21 -37.15 -36.87 8.36
N ILE A 22 -36.74 -35.60 8.51
CA ILE A 22 -35.50 -35.08 7.94
C ILE A 22 -34.37 -34.88 8.97
N ALA A 23 -34.64 -34.99 10.27
CA ALA A 23 -33.77 -34.51 11.35
C ALA A 23 -32.31 -34.98 11.24
N ASP A 24 -32.06 -36.28 11.06
CA ASP A 24 -30.70 -36.82 11.00
C ASP A 24 -29.92 -36.31 9.77
N ARG A 25 -30.60 -36.21 8.62
CA ARG A 25 -29.99 -35.69 7.39
C ARG A 25 -29.72 -34.19 7.50
N GLN A 26 -30.63 -33.45 8.12
CA GLN A 26 -30.47 -32.03 8.39
C GLN A 26 -29.28 -31.79 9.33
N SER A 27 -29.16 -32.59 10.40
CA SER A 27 -28.04 -32.53 11.34
C SER A 27 -26.70 -32.80 10.64
N LEU A 28 -26.63 -33.86 9.82
CA LEU A 28 -25.45 -34.18 9.03
C LEU A 28 -25.05 -33.04 8.08
N LEU A 29 -26.00 -32.51 7.30
CA LEU A 29 -25.73 -31.40 6.37
C LEU A 29 -25.31 -30.13 7.12
N THR A 30 -25.91 -29.85 8.27
CA THR A 30 -25.55 -28.71 9.11
C THR A 30 -24.11 -28.83 9.62
N ASN A 31 -23.71 -30.02 10.08
CA ASN A 31 -22.33 -30.28 10.51
C ASN A 31 -21.33 -30.17 9.34
N GLN A 32 -21.67 -30.71 8.17
CA GLN A 32 -20.85 -30.58 6.96
C GLN A 32 -20.71 -29.12 6.52
N ASN A 33 -21.80 -28.35 6.54
CA ASN A 33 -21.80 -26.94 6.18
C ASN A 33 -20.96 -26.11 7.16
N THR A 34 -21.07 -26.41 8.45
CA THR A 34 -20.27 -25.76 9.51
C THR A 34 -18.78 -26.03 9.30
N ALA A 35 -18.40 -27.28 9.04
CA ALA A 35 -17.01 -27.66 8.77
C ALA A 35 -16.46 -27.03 7.48
N ALA A 36 -17.23 -27.02 6.39
CA ALA A 36 -16.84 -26.42 5.12
C ALA A 36 -16.71 -24.88 5.23
N THR A 37 -17.59 -24.24 6.00
CA THR A 37 -17.51 -22.79 6.28
C THR A 37 -16.28 -22.47 7.12
N ALA A 38 -16.00 -23.25 8.17
CA ALA A 38 -14.81 -23.09 8.99
C ALA A 38 -13.52 -23.30 8.16
N THR A 39 -13.50 -24.31 7.29
CA THR A 39 -12.40 -24.57 6.34
C THR A 39 -12.18 -23.40 5.40
N GLY A 40 -13.24 -22.87 4.79
CA GLY A 40 -13.15 -21.70 3.91
C GLY A 40 -12.58 -20.46 4.62
N LYS A 41 -13.00 -20.20 5.87
CA LYS A 41 -12.45 -19.12 6.70
C LYS A 41 -10.98 -19.37 7.06
N ALA A 42 -10.62 -20.59 7.42
CA ALA A 42 -9.25 -20.98 7.76
C ALA A 42 -8.30 -20.85 6.56
N LEU A 43 -8.69 -21.31 5.37
CA LEU A 43 -7.92 -21.13 4.13
C LEU A 43 -7.72 -19.65 3.79
N SER A 44 -8.76 -18.83 3.98
CA SER A 44 -8.67 -17.38 3.77
C SER A 44 -7.73 -16.72 4.77
N SER A 45 -7.81 -17.07 6.06
CA SER A 45 -6.90 -16.57 7.08
C SER A 45 -5.45 -16.97 6.82
N MET A 46 -5.21 -18.22 6.44
CA MET A 46 -3.89 -18.73 6.06
C MET A 46 -3.32 -17.96 4.85
N SER A 47 -4.10 -17.81 3.79
CA SER A 47 -3.70 -17.06 2.60
C SER A 47 -3.37 -15.60 2.92
N SER A 48 -4.19 -14.92 3.72
CA SER A 48 -3.92 -13.54 4.10
C SER A 48 -2.63 -13.41 4.92
N ALA A 49 -2.37 -14.34 5.83
CA ALA A 49 -1.14 -14.34 6.62
C ALA A 49 0.11 -14.62 5.76
N MET A 50 0.01 -15.56 4.81
CA MET A 50 1.11 -15.85 3.87
C MET A 50 1.40 -14.65 2.96
N SER A 51 0.37 -14.07 2.33
CA SER A 51 0.53 -12.89 1.48
C SER A 51 1.03 -11.66 2.24
N ALA A 52 0.63 -11.50 3.51
CA ALA A 52 1.19 -10.43 4.36
C ALA A 52 2.69 -10.62 4.59
N PHE A 53 3.15 -11.85 4.84
CA PHE A 53 4.57 -12.14 5.04
C PHE A 53 5.38 -12.07 3.74
N GLU A 54 4.86 -12.57 2.61
CA GLU A 54 5.42 -12.36 1.26
C GLU A 54 5.61 -10.85 0.98
N GLY A 55 4.63 -10.03 1.35
CA GLY A 55 4.74 -8.58 1.25
C GLY A 55 5.88 -7.99 2.09
N VAL A 56 6.19 -8.56 3.25
CA VAL A 56 7.37 -8.19 4.06
C VAL A 56 8.65 -8.61 3.36
N LEU A 57 8.74 -9.86 2.86
CA LEU A 57 9.91 -10.36 2.14
C LEU A 57 10.21 -9.54 0.87
N SER A 58 9.17 -9.19 0.11
CA SER A 58 9.26 -8.36 -1.07
C SER A 58 9.77 -6.95 -0.74
N LYS A 59 9.22 -6.30 0.29
CA LYS A 59 9.70 -4.97 0.74
C LYS A 59 11.16 -4.97 1.17
N LEU A 60 11.60 -6.00 1.88
CA LEU A 60 13.00 -6.15 2.28
C LEU A 60 13.90 -6.46 1.08
N THR A 61 13.41 -7.25 0.13
CA THR A 61 14.13 -7.56 -1.11
C THR A 61 14.29 -6.33 -2.01
N LEU A 62 13.28 -5.46 -2.10
CA LEU A 62 13.34 -4.21 -2.87
C LEU A 62 14.38 -3.23 -2.32
N LYS A 63 14.68 -3.29 -1.02
CA LYS A 63 15.79 -2.54 -0.41
C LYS A 63 17.16 -3.07 -0.83
N LYS A 64 17.23 -4.23 -1.51
CA LYS A 64 18.44 -4.95 -1.96
C LYS A 64 19.30 -5.52 -0.83
N SER A 65 19.20 -4.97 0.37
CA SER A 65 19.89 -5.43 1.55
C SER A 65 19.05 -5.12 2.80
N VAL A 66 19.19 -5.97 3.80
CA VAL A 66 18.55 -5.80 5.12
C VAL A 66 19.36 -4.79 5.95
N LEU A 67 20.65 -4.63 5.64
CA LEU A 67 21.50 -3.56 6.13
C LEU A 67 21.01 -2.20 5.59
N ALA A 68 20.77 -1.26 6.49
CA ALA A 68 20.59 0.13 6.13
C ALA A 68 21.93 0.86 6.23
N ASN A 69 22.20 1.74 5.26
CA ASN A 69 23.27 2.72 5.36
C ASN A 69 22.66 4.11 5.58
N ALA A 70 23.36 4.95 6.33
CA ALA A 70 23.03 6.36 6.49
C ALA A 70 24.18 7.23 6.01
N ALA A 71 23.82 8.43 5.57
CA ALA A 71 24.73 9.53 5.37
C ALA A 71 24.22 10.69 6.23
N THR A 72 25.04 11.22 7.14
CA THR A 72 24.60 12.23 8.12
C THR A 72 25.59 13.37 8.17
N PHE A 73 25.08 14.59 7.99
CA PHE A 73 25.86 15.82 8.21
C PHE A 73 25.97 16.12 9.70
N SER A 74 27.10 16.67 10.14
CA SER A 74 27.29 17.13 11.52
C SER A 74 26.59 18.46 11.83
N SER A 75 25.96 19.09 10.84
CA SER A 75 25.17 20.32 11.02
C SER A 75 24.01 20.39 10.03
N THR A 76 23.15 21.41 10.18
CA THR A 76 21.93 21.60 9.39
C THR A 76 22.15 22.26 8.02
N VAL A 77 23.23 21.89 7.31
CA VAL A 77 23.53 22.40 5.96
C VAL A 77 22.70 21.73 4.85
N GLY A 78 22.12 20.58 5.15
CA GLY A 78 21.36 19.79 4.18
C GLY A 78 20.95 18.43 4.70
N THR A 79 20.49 17.59 3.78
CA THR A 79 20.16 16.19 4.01
C THR A 79 21.04 15.30 3.13
N ALA A 80 21.28 14.07 3.58
CA ALA A 80 21.98 13.08 2.79
C ALA A 80 21.35 11.70 2.99
N THR A 81 21.45 10.87 1.96
CA THR A 81 21.01 9.48 1.98
C THR A 81 22.10 8.60 1.38
N ALA A 82 22.25 7.40 1.93
CA ALA A 82 23.17 6.38 1.43
C ALA A 82 22.37 5.14 1.03
N ASN A 83 22.70 4.58 -0.12
CA ASN A 83 22.20 3.28 -0.53
C ASN A 83 23.11 2.15 -0.02
N THR A 84 22.79 0.91 -0.39
CA THR A 84 23.47 -0.28 0.09
C THR A 84 24.87 -0.49 -0.50
N THR A 85 25.23 0.22 -1.58
CA THR A 85 26.58 0.19 -2.19
C THR A 85 27.50 1.27 -1.64
N ALA A 86 26.98 2.20 -0.85
CA ALA A 86 27.77 3.27 -0.26
C ALA A 86 28.85 2.71 0.68
N ALA A 87 30.11 3.03 0.39
CA ALA A 87 31.22 2.69 1.26
C ALA A 87 31.24 3.59 2.51
N ALA A 88 31.54 3.01 3.67
CA ALA A 88 31.70 3.78 4.89
C ALA A 88 32.88 4.76 4.77
N GLY A 89 32.70 5.98 5.26
CA GLY A 89 33.70 7.04 5.17
C GLY A 89 33.24 8.33 5.82
N ASN A 90 34.20 9.24 6.06
CA ASN A 90 33.90 10.59 6.51
C ASN A 90 34.43 11.60 5.49
N TYR A 91 33.57 12.50 5.05
CA TYR A 91 33.88 13.50 4.03
C TYR A 91 33.63 14.89 4.59
N GLN A 92 34.48 15.86 4.25
CA GLN A 92 34.25 17.26 4.65
C GLN A 92 33.66 18.03 3.48
N PHE A 93 32.65 18.87 3.73
CA PHE A 93 32.03 19.72 2.72
C PHE A 93 31.91 21.15 3.21
N PHE A 94 32.21 22.11 2.34
CA PHE A 94 31.91 23.52 2.57
C PHE A 94 30.90 24.01 1.53
N VAL A 95 29.72 24.47 1.96
CA VAL A 95 28.67 24.98 1.05
C VAL A 95 28.86 26.48 0.87
N ASP A 96 29.37 26.91 -0.27
CA ASP A 96 29.64 28.33 -0.55
C ASP A 96 28.41 29.05 -1.11
N GLN A 97 27.68 28.38 -2.01
CA GLN A 97 26.52 28.95 -2.66
C GLN A 97 25.51 27.85 -3.01
N LEU A 98 24.22 28.16 -2.86
CA LEU A 98 23.14 27.31 -3.35
C LEU A 98 22.73 27.72 -4.76
N ALA A 99 22.29 26.74 -5.54
CA ALA A 99 21.65 26.98 -6.80
C ALA A 99 20.29 27.66 -6.57
N THR A 100 20.02 28.70 -7.35
CA THR A 100 18.77 29.46 -7.32
C THR A 100 18.14 29.46 -8.69
N ALA A 101 16.81 29.34 -8.71
CA ALA A 101 16.02 29.52 -9.93
C ALA A 101 15.85 31.01 -10.19
N ASN A 102 15.83 31.40 -11.47
CA ASN A 102 15.64 32.79 -11.80
C ASN A 102 14.22 33.26 -11.50
N GLN A 103 14.09 34.44 -10.90
CA GLN A 103 12.84 35.17 -10.82
C GLN A 103 13.05 36.55 -11.42
N ALA A 104 12.32 36.86 -12.49
CA ALA A 104 12.40 38.13 -13.20
C ALA A 104 11.06 38.85 -13.16
N SER A 105 11.06 40.12 -12.77
CA SER A 105 9.90 41.00 -12.86
C SER A 105 10.00 41.92 -14.07
N TYR A 106 8.86 42.16 -14.71
CA TYR A 106 8.67 43.11 -15.79
C TYR A 106 7.72 44.23 -15.33
N SER A 107 8.23 45.46 -15.26
CA SER A 107 7.46 46.66 -14.94
C SER A 107 7.02 47.41 -16.20
N ASN A 108 6.11 48.38 -16.03
CA ASN A 108 5.63 49.26 -17.10
C ASN A 108 4.96 48.53 -18.28
N ILE A 109 4.47 47.30 -18.05
CA ILE A 109 3.52 46.65 -18.95
C ILE A 109 2.14 47.26 -18.64
N SER A 110 1.49 47.83 -19.65
CA SER A 110 0.14 48.39 -19.51
C SER A 110 -0.87 47.29 -19.20
N ASP A 111 -1.80 47.57 -18.29
CA ASP A 111 -2.93 46.67 -18.00
C ASP A 111 -4.10 46.85 -19.00
N THR A 112 -3.93 47.76 -19.96
CA THR A 112 -4.94 48.08 -20.98
C THR A 112 -4.35 48.07 -22.39
N THR A 113 -3.40 47.17 -22.67
CA THR A 113 -2.79 47.05 -24.01
C THR A 113 -3.88 46.71 -25.03
N PRO A 114 -4.08 47.49 -26.11
CA PRO A 114 -5.09 47.14 -27.13
C PRO A 114 -4.81 45.78 -27.76
N MET A 115 -5.84 44.96 -28.00
CA MET A 115 -5.66 43.65 -28.64
C MET A 115 -5.10 43.72 -30.06
N SER A 116 -5.13 44.88 -30.72
CA SER A 116 -4.44 45.12 -31.99
C SER A 116 -2.91 45.07 -31.88
N GLU A 117 -2.36 45.22 -30.67
CA GLU A 117 -0.94 45.07 -30.36
C GLU A 117 -0.58 43.65 -29.90
N ALA A 118 -1.58 42.77 -29.74
CA ALA A 118 -1.36 41.38 -29.37
C ALA A 118 -0.73 40.61 -30.55
N GLY A 119 0.11 39.64 -30.23
CA GLY A 119 0.81 38.81 -31.19
C GLY A 119 1.57 37.71 -30.46
N THR A 120 2.66 37.22 -31.04
CA THR A 120 3.47 36.19 -30.40
C THR A 120 4.60 36.81 -29.59
N ILE A 121 4.76 36.38 -28.35
CA ILE A 121 6.01 36.57 -27.58
C ILE A 121 6.75 35.24 -27.47
N ASN A 122 8.06 35.32 -27.31
CA ASN A 122 8.87 34.14 -26.97
C ASN A 122 9.32 34.24 -25.52
N VAL A 123 9.01 33.21 -24.72
CA VAL A 123 9.55 33.07 -23.37
C VAL A 123 10.74 32.13 -23.44
N ALA A 124 11.90 32.60 -23.00
CA ALA A 124 13.14 31.86 -22.98
C ALA A 124 13.50 31.43 -21.55
N VAL A 125 14.01 30.21 -21.42
CA VAL A 125 14.68 29.67 -20.23
C VAL A 125 16.04 29.16 -20.67
N GLY A 126 17.09 29.93 -20.37
CA GLY A 126 18.42 29.65 -20.87
C GLY A 126 18.50 29.64 -22.39
N THR A 127 18.92 28.52 -22.96
CA THR A 127 19.03 28.30 -24.42
C THR A 127 17.74 27.79 -25.05
N THR A 128 16.72 27.46 -24.25
CA THR A 128 15.42 26.99 -24.74
C THR A 128 14.42 28.12 -24.77
N SER A 129 13.48 28.10 -25.72
CA SER A 129 12.39 29.07 -25.78
C SER A 129 11.12 28.45 -26.31
N PHE A 130 9.98 28.99 -25.90
CA PHE A 130 8.68 28.64 -26.43
C PHE A 130 7.88 29.88 -26.81
N ALA A 131 7.07 29.74 -27.85
CA ALA A 131 6.16 30.78 -28.31
C ALA A 131 4.89 30.81 -27.44
N VAL A 132 4.41 32.01 -27.17
CA VAL A 132 3.12 32.27 -26.51
C VAL A 132 2.32 33.18 -27.42
N ASP A 133 1.18 32.68 -27.88
CA ASP A 133 0.24 33.45 -28.69
C ASP A 133 -0.70 34.26 -27.78
N LEU A 134 -0.62 35.59 -27.89
CA LEU A 134 -1.45 36.52 -27.12
C LEU A 134 -2.73 36.93 -27.85
N THR A 135 -2.93 36.54 -29.11
CA THR A 135 -4.09 36.96 -29.92
C THR A 135 -5.43 36.46 -29.37
N THR A 136 -5.41 35.43 -28.52
CA THR A 136 -6.59 34.84 -27.86
C THR A 136 -6.55 34.95 -26.32
N ALA A 137 -5.65 35.81 -25.80
CA ALA A 137 -5.38 35.95 -24.38
C ALA A 137 -6.39 36.85 -23.64
N ASP A 138 -7.11 37.74 -24.32
CA ASP A 138 -8.23 38.51 -23.74
C ASP A 138 -9.39 37.55 -23.41
N LYS A 139 -9.48 37.18 -22.12
CA LYS A 139 -10.55 36.34 -21.57
C LYS A 139 -11.68 37.19 -21.00
N SER A 140 -11.42 38.47 -20.73
CA SER A 140 -12.39 39.43 -20.24
C SER A 140 -13.33 39.95 -21.34
N ALA A 141 -12.91 39.82 -22.60
CA ALA A 141 -13.59 40.29 -23.82
C ALA A 141 -13.83 41.80 -23.85
N ASP A 142 -12.96 42.58 -23.23
CA ASP A 142 -13.03 44.06 -23.21
C ASP A 142 -12.18 44.72 -24.32
N GLY A 143 -11.52 43.91 -25.16
CA GLY A 143 -10.67 44.34 -26.26
C GLY A 143 -9.27 44.77 -25.83
N LYS A 144 -8.88 44.50 -24.57
CA LYS A 144 -7.59 44.85 -24.00
C LYS A 144 -6.93 43.61 -23.40
N LEU A 145 -5.61 43.57 -23.47
CA LEU A 145 -4.78 42.58 -22.81
C LEU A 145 -4.29 43.16 -21.47
N SER A 146 -4.72 42.53 -20.38
CA SER A 146 -4.21 42.81 -19.03
C SER A 146 -2.91 42.05 -18.74
N VAL A 147 -2.15 42.50 -17.73
CA VAL A 147 -0.94 41.80 -17.26
C VAL A 147 -1.30 40.42 -16.69
N LYS A 148 -2.50 40.30 -16.11
CA LYS A 148 -3.04 39.03 -15.61
C LYS A 148 -3.30 38.04 -16.72
N GLU A 149 -3.91 38.47 -17.82
CA GLU A 149 -4.16 37.64 -19.00
C GLU A 149 -2.87 37.25 -19.70
N LEU A 150 -1.89 38.15 -19.76
CA LEU A 150 -0.54 37.84 -20.23
C LEU A 150 0.11 36.72 -19.39
N ALA A 151 0.05 36.83 -18.06
CA ALA A 151 0.57 35.77 -17.17
C ALA A 151 -0.17 34.44 -17.38
N ALA A 152 -1.50 34.47 -17.53
CA ALA A 152 -2.30 33.29 -17.80
C ALA A 152 -1.96 32.64 -19.15
N ALA A 153 -1.75 33.44 -20.20
CA ALA A 153 -1.35 32.96 -21.51
C ALA A 153 0.03 32.27 -21.49
N ILE A 154 1.01 32.84 -20.78
CA ILE A 154 2.33 32.22 -20.60
C ILE A 154 2.21 30.87 -19.89
N ASN A 155 1.43 30.80 -18.81
CA ASN A 155 1.23 29.55 -18.06
C ASN A 155 0.53 28.48 -18.89
N ALA A 156 -0.43 28.87 -19.74
CA ALA A 156 -1.22 27.98 -20.57
C ALA A 156 -0.54 27.59 -21.90
N ALA A 157 0.58 28.22 -22.25
CA ALA A 157 1.28 27.96 -23.49
C ALA A 157 1.72 26.48 -23.58
N SER A 158 1.42 25.83 -24.69
CA SER A 158 1.74 24.40 -24.90
C SER A 158 3.23 24.09 -24.76
N GLY A 159 4.09 25.02 -25.16
CA GLY A 159 5.55 24.89 -25.04
C GLY A 159 6.12 25.18 -23.64
N ASN A 160 5.32 25.68 -22.69
CA ASN A 160 5.80 25.98 -21.35
C ASN A 160 6.17 24.68 -20.61
N GLY A 161 5.31 23.66 -20.61
CA GLY A 161 5.60 22.37 -19.98
C GLY A 161 6.12 22.47 -18.54
N SER A 162 5.61 23.44 -17.77
CA SER A 162 6.04 23.77 -16.40
C SER A 162 7.50 24.27 -16.27
N LYS A 163 8.09 24.84 -17.33
CA LYS A 163 9.44 25.45 -17.28
C LYS A 163 9.45 26.80 -16.58
N VAL A 164 8.37 27.57 -16.70
CA VAL A 164 8.18 28.88 -16.07
C VAL A 164 6.79 28.97 -15.47
N THR A 165 6.68 29.59 -14.31
CA THR A 165 5.42 30.08 -13.75
C THR A 165 5.37 31.59 -13.86
N ALA A 166 4.36 32.10 -14.55
CA ALA A 166 4.05 33.52 -14.64
C ALA A 166 2.98 33.91 -13.59
N SER A 167 3.19 35.02 -12.91
CA SER A 167 2.23 35.59 -11.96
C SER A 167 2.21 37.10 -12.06
N THR A 168 1.23 37.73 -11.41
CA THR A 168 1.20 39.18 -11.28
C THR A 168 1.54 39.59 -9.86
N LEU A 169 2.28 40.69 -9.73
CA LEU A 169 2.62 41.31 -8.45
C LEU A 169 2.22 42.79 -8.51
N THR A 170 1.47 43.26 -7.53
CA THR A 170 1.14 44.68 -7.42
C THR A 170 2.13 45.37 -6.48
N VAL A 171 2.95 46.27 -7.03
CA VAL A 171 3.95 47.04 -6.29
C VAL A 171 3.54 48.52 -6.32
N ASN A 172 3.26 49.11 -5.16
CA ASN A 172 2.85 50.52 -5.03
C ASN A 172 1.64 50.89 -5.94
N GLY A 173 0.68 49.98 -6.07
CA GLY A 173 -0.52 50.17 -6.90
C GLY A 173 -0.32 49.90 -8.40
N VAL A 174 0.89 49.54 -8.84
CA VAL A 174 1.19 49.19 -10.24
C VAL A 174 1.36 47.68 -10.39
N GLN A 175 0.68 47.07 -11.35
CA GLN A 175 0.80 45.64 -11.63
C GLN A 175 2.08 45.35 -12.45
N GLN A 176 2.80 44.31 -12.05
CA GLN A 176 4.01 43.82 -12.70
C GLN A 176 3.83 42.35 -13.04
N LEU A 177 4.40 41.91 -14.16
CA LEU A 177 4.49 40.50 -14.51
C LEU A 177 5.73 39.92 -13.83
N VAL A 178 5.60 38.79 -13.14
CA VAL A 178 6.73 38.07 -12.55
C VAL A 178 6.81 36.69 -13.19
N LEU A 179 7.98 36.36 -13.72
CA LEU A 179 8.31 35.02 -14.20
C LEU A 179 9.24 34.35 -13.21
N THR A 180 8.88 33.14 -12.77
CA THR A 180 9.72 32.28 -11.94
C THR A 180 10.07 31.03 -12.73
N GLY A 181 11.35 30.80 -12.97
CA GLY A 181 11.85 29.56 -13.57
C GLY A 181 11.68 28.38 -12.60
N THR A 182 11.43 27.20 -13.13
CA THR A 182 11.30 25.98 -12.32
C THR A 182 12.66 25.40 -11.95
N ASP A 183 13.60 25.43 -12.89
CA ASP A 183 14.94 24.86 -12.70
C ASP A 183 15.92 25.88 -12.12
N THR A 184 16.75 25.44 -11.18
CA THR A 184 17.86 26.23 -10.63
C THR A 184 19.07 26.18 -11.58
N GLY A 185 20.05 27.07 -11.38
CA GLY A 185 21.29 27.08 -12.15
C GLY A 185 21.49 28.33 -12.99
N ALA A 186 22.75 28.74 -13.16
CA ALA A 186 23.12 29.96 -13.89
C ALA A 186 22.68 29.93 -15.36
N GLY A 187 22.54 28.74 -15.95
CA GLY A 187 22.03 28.56 -17.31
C GLY A 187 20.52 28.75 -17.47
N ASN A 188 19.74 28.86 -16.38
CA ASN A 188 18.27 28.84 -16.42
C ASN A 188 17.64 30.23 -16.20
N THR A 189 18.27 31.29 -16.72
CA THR A 189 17.69 32.64 -16.72
C THR A 189 16.43 32.70 -17.56
N VAL A 190 15.37 33.28 -17.01
CA VAL A 190 14.09 33.45 -17.70
C VAL A 190 14.02 34.84 -18.32
N SER A 191 13.53 34.91 -19.56
CA SER A 191 13.27 36.18 -20.23
C SER A 191 12.11 36.10 -21.21
N ILE A 192 11.57 37.27 -21.56
CA ILE A 192 10.55 37.45 -22.61
C ILE A 192 11.18 38.27 -23.73
N SER A 193 11.02 37.79 -24.96
CA SER A 193 11.28 38.54 -26.17
C SER A 193 9.97 38.91 -26.87
N GLY A 194 9.74 40.21 -27.03
CA GLY A 194 8.62 40.78 -27.78
C GLY A 194 8.93 41.08 -29.25
N THR A 195 10.04 40.56 -29.81
CA THR A 195 10.48 40.94 -31.17
C THR A 195 9.45 40.63 -32.27
N ALA A 196 8.65 39.58 -32.08
CA ALA A 196 7.59 39.15 -32.98
C ALA A 196 6.23 39.85 -32.75
N LEU A 197 6.13 40.78 -31.79
CA LEU A 197 4.93 41.58 -31.60
C LEU A 197 4.78 42.66 -32.69
N PRO A 198 3.53 43.08 -33.00
CA PRO A 198 3.27 44.34 -33.70
C PRO A 198 3.93 45.54 -33.01
N ALA A 199 4.11 46.65 -33.74
CA ALA A 199 4.57 47.90 -33.13
C ALA A 199 3.52 48.41 -32.14
N GLY A 200 3.95 48.78 -30.92
CA GLY A 200 3.04 49.15 -29.84
C GLY A 200 3.73 49.23 -28.49
N ALA A 201 2.99 49.73 -27.49
CA ALA A 201 3.51 49.97 -26.15
C ALA A 201 3.99 48.69 -25.45
N LEU A 202 3.36 47.53 -25.73
CA LEU A 202 3.79 46.25 -25.16
C LEU A 202 5.17 45.83 -25.71
N LYS A 203 5.41 46.02 -27.01
CA LYS A 203 6.70 45.72 -27.63
C LYS A 203 7.81 46.59 -27.05
N ASP A 204 7.54 47.89 -26.94
CA ASP A 204 8.50 48.86 -26.38
C ASP A 204 8.79 48.56 -24.90
N ALA A 205 7.76 48.22 -24.12
CA ALA A 205 7.91 47.87 -22.71
C ALA A 205 8.80 46.62 -22.50
N LEU A 206 8.65 45.59 -23.34
CA LEU A 206 9.45 44.37 -23.28
C LEU A 206 10.87 44.54 -23.83
N ALA A 207 11.09 45.47 -24.76
CA ALA A 207 12.40 45.75 -25.34
C ALA A 207 13.30 46.61 -24.44
N LEU A 208 12.70 47.44 -23.57
CA LEU A 208 13.46 48.31 -22.67
C LEU A 208 14.06 47.52 -21.50
N ALA A 209 15.38 47.36 -21.49
CA ALA A 209 16.10 46.60 -20.46
C ALA A 209 15.81 47.08 -19.02
N GLY A 210 15.58 48.39 -18.82
CA GLY A 210 15.24 48.97 -17.51
C GLY A 210 13.89 48.50 -16.93
N ASN A 211 13.02 47.92 -17.77
CA ASN A 211 11.74 47.35 -17.33
C ASN A 211 11.87 45.91 -16.81
N ARG A 212 12.98 45.22 -17.09
CA ARG A 212 13.25 43.88 -16.56
C ARG A 212 14.18 43.99 -15.35
N LYS A 213 13.82 43.33 -14.25
CA LYS A 213 14.65 43.22 -13.05
C LYS A 213 14.68 41.77 -12.57
N ASP A 214 15.87 41.24 -12.30
CA ASP A 214 16.01 39.98 -11.59
C ASP A 214 15.75 40.21 -10.10
N LEU A 215 14.65 39.62 -9.60
CA LEU A 215 14.35 39.53 -8.17
C LEU A 215 15.21 38.46 -7.50
N VAL A 216 15.43 37.35 -8.22
CA VAL A 216 16.38 36.29 -7.86
C VAL A 216 17.20 35.95 -9.10
N VAL A 217 18.52 36.10 -9.00
CA VAL A 217 19.43 35.73 -10.09
C VAL A 217 19.53 34.20 -10.14
N ALA A 218 19.50 33.63 -11.34
CA ALA A 218 19.80 32.21 -11.55
C ALA A 218 21.28 31.95 -11.23
N LYS A 219 21.56 31.01 -10.32
CA LYS A 219 22.92 30.68 -9.91
C LYS A 219 23.10 29.17 -9.84
N ASP A 220 24.31 28.72 -10.13
CA ASP A 220 24.74 27.35 -9.83
C ASP A 220 25.04 27.21 -8.34
N ALA A 221 24.86 26.00 -7.82
CA ALA A 221 25.38 25.64 -6.52
C ALA A 221 26.91 25.52 -6.61
N ILE A 222 27.60 25.97 -5.56
CA ILE A 222 29.04 25.85 -5.40
C ILE A 222 29.30 25.22 -4.03
N VAL A 223 29.84 24.01 -4.04
CA VAL A 223 30.20 23.24 -2.85
C VAL A 223 31.64 22.80 -2.99
N TYR A 224 32.41 22.80 -1.90
CA TYR A 224 33.78 22.29 -1.90
C TYR A 224 33.83 20.96 -1.16
N LEU A 225 34.47 19.95 -1.75
CA LEU A 225 34.90 18.76 -1.03
C LEU A 225 36.20 19.11 -0.29
N GLY A 226 36.11 19.26 1.02
CA GLY A 226 37.15 19.81 1.89
C GLY A 226 36.88 21.26 2.28
N ASP A 227 37.97 21.98 2.60
CA ASP A 227 37.92 23.40 2.93
C ASP A 227 37.68 24.28 1.69
N LYS A 228 37.09 25.47 1.86
CA LYS A 228 36.86 26.40 0.74
C LYS A 228 38.16 26.82 0.04
N ALA A 229 39.26 26.97 0.77
CA ALA A 229 40.52 27.47 0.22
C ALA A 229 41.37 26.39 -0.45
N THR A 230 41.27 25.14 0.01
CA THR A 230 42.18 24.04 -0.42
C THR A 230 41.44 22.84 -1.00
N GLY A 231 40.13 22.75 -0.83
CA GLY A 231 39.29 21.65 -1.29
C GLY A 231 38.98 21.69 -2.77
N THR A 232 38.31 20.65 -3.24
CA THR A 232 37.91 20.52 -4.65
C THR A 232 36.57 21.19 -4.89
N LYS A 233 36.52 22.17 -5.79
CA LYS A 233 35.28 22.88 -6.16
C LYS A 233 34.36 21.97 -6.98
N LEU A 234 33.13 21.83 -6.51
CA LEU A 234 32.02 21.18 -7.20
C LEU A 234 31.00 22.27 -7.56
N GLN A 235 30.69 22.40 -8.85
CA GLN A 235 29.74 23.39 -9.36
C GLN A 235 28.74 22.73 -10.30
N GLN A 236 27.45 22.95 -10.04
CA GLN A 236 26.38 22.41 -10.88
C GLN A 236 25.08 23.21 -10.73
N PRO A 237 24.13 23.08 -11.68
CA PRO A 237 22.87 23.81 -11.63
C PRO A 237 21.92 23.37 -10.50
N SER A 238 22.17 22.24 -9.82
CA SER A 238 21.30 21.67 -8.79
C SER A 238 21.92 21.73 -7.39
N ASN A 239 21.06 21.81 -6.36
CA ASN A 239 21.46 21.66 -4.96
C ASN A 239 21.67 20.19 -4.52
N THR A 240 21.38 19.24 -5.41
CA THR A 240 21.53 17.79 -5.15
C THR A 240 22.77 17.23 -5.84
N TYR A 241 23.65 16.61 -5.07
CA TYR A 241 24.94 16.06 -5.48
C TYR A 241 24.97 14.54 -5.32
N THR A 242 25.51 13.84 -6.31
CA THR A 242 25.73 12.37 -6.32
C THR A 242 27.19 12.05 -6.66
N VAL A 243 28.13 12.81 -6.07
CA VAL A 243 29.57 12.72 -6.38
C VAL A 243 30.30 11.60 -5.63
N ILE A 244 29.68 11.07 -4.56
CA ILE A 244 30.15 9.89 -3.83
C ILE A 244 29.28 8.72 -4.26
N ASP A 245 29.88 7.60 -4.67
CA ASP A 245 29.13 6.44 -5.12
C ASP A 245 28.17 5.93 -4.02
N GLY A 246 26.93 5.69 -4.41
CA GLY A 246 25.86 5.29 -3.51
C GLY A 246 25.33 6.36 -2.55
N VAL A 247 25.79 7.61 -2.62
CA VAL A 247 25.36 8.70 -1.71
C VAL A 247 24.75 9.86 -2.47
N THR A 248 23.56 10.29 -2.04
CA THR A 248 22.88 11.49 -2.54
C THR A 248 22.84 12.54 -1.43
N MET A 249 23.30 13.75 -1.73
CA MET A 249 23.33 14.87 -0.79
C MET A 249 22.52 16.02 -1.36
N THR A 250 21.63 16.62 -0.57
CA THR A 250 20.89 17.83 -0.95
C THR A 250 21.19 18.94 0.04
N PHE A 251 21.85 19.99 -0.43
CA PHE A 251 22.20 21.14 0.40
C PHE A 251 21.06 22.17 0.41
N THR A 252 20.77 22.71 1.59
CA THR A 252 19.65 23.66 1.80
C THR A 252 20.10 24.95 2.46
N LYS A 253 21.35 25.04 2.90
CA LYS A 253 21.92 26.23 3.52
C LYS A 253 23.38 26.43 3.12
N ALA A 254 23.71 27.64 2.68
CA ALA A 254 25.10 28.07 2.48
C ALA A 254 25.74 28.45 3.82
N GLN A 255 27.04 28.21 3.90
CA GLN A 255 27.86 28.54 5.06
C GLN A 255 28.41 29.96 4.95
N ALA A 256 28.56 30.61 6.10
CA ALA A 256 29.18 31.94 6.13
C ALA A 256 30.69 31.84 5.90
N ALA A 257 31.29 32.94 5.41
CA ALA A 257 32.74 33.03 5.28
C ALA A 257 33.40 32.86 6.65
N GLY A 258 34.39 31.95 6.73
CA GLY A 258 35.11 31.64 7.97
C GLY A 258 34.48 30.53 8.82
N GLU A 259 33.34 29.96 8.42
CA GLU A 259 32.85 28.71 9.02
C GLU A 259 33.72 27.52 8.61
N ASN A 260 33.79 26.51 9.49
CA ASN A 260 34.50 25.28 9.19
C ASN A 260 33.67 24.37 8.26
N PRO A 261 34.31 23.53 7.42
CA PRO A 261 33.62 22.50 6.66
C PRO A 261 32.82 21.55 7.56
N VAL A 262 31.64 21.17 7.09
CA VAL A 262 30.75 20.20 7.74
C VAL A 262 31.18 18.78 7.38
N SER A 263 31.19 17.89 8.37
CA SER A 263 31.47 16.47 8.14
C SER A 263 30.20 15.75 7.68
N LEU A 264 30.33 14.92 6.66
CA LEU A 264 29.37 13.92 6.23
C LEU A 264 29.90 12.53 6.59
N THR A 265 29.26 11.89 7.56
CA THR A 265 29.57 10.52 7.94
C THR A 265 28.68 9.58 7.16
N VAL A 266 29.28 8.69 6.38
CA VAL A 266 28.63 7.60 5.66
C VAL A 266 28.97 6.29 6.37
N GLY A 267 27.98 5.48 6.68
CA GLY A 267 28.20 4.19 7.32
C GLY A 267 26.93 3.43 7.60
N THR A 268 27.06 2.34 8.33
CA THR A 268 25.94 1.48 8.71
C THR A 268 24.96 2.21 9.62
N ASP A 269 23.69 2.23 9.23
CA ASP A 269 22.58 2.66 10.07
C ASP A 269 22.08 1.46 10.90
N SER A 270 22.56 1.40 12.14
CA SER A 270 22.15 0.34 13.07
C SER A 270 20.65 0.39 13.38
N SER A 271 20.06 1.59 13.43
CA SER A 271 18.65 1.76 13.76
C SER A 271 17.74 1.31 12.61
N GLY A 272 18.06 1.73 11.38
CA GLY A 272 17.36 1.29 10.17
C GLY A 272 17.53 -0.21 9.93
N THR A 273 18.71 -0.76 10.19
CA THR A 273 18.96 -2.21 10.09
C THR A 273 18.13 -2.98 11.12
N GLN A 274 18.13 -2.54 12.38
CA GLN A 274 17.30 -3.13 13.42
C GLN A 274 15.81 -3.10 13.05
N ALA A 275 15.31 -1.98 12.51
CA ALA A 275 13.93 -1.86 12.07
C ALA A 275 13.59 -2.83 10.92
N ASN A 276 14.49 -2.99 9.94
CA ASN A 276 14.32 -3.95 8.85
C ASN A 276 14.25 -5.40 9.38
N VAL A 277 15.17 -5.78 10.26
CA VAL A 277 15.19 -7.12 10.88
C VAL A 277 13.96 -7.35 11.76
N GLN A 278 13.54 -6.34 12.54
CA GLN A 278 12.35 -6.42 13.36
C GLN A 278 11.09 -6.62 12.50
N SER A 279 10.98 -5.91 11.37
CA SER A 279 9.87 -6.11 10.43
C SER A 279 9.80 -7.54 9.90
N PHE A 280 10.95 -8.18 9.63
CA PHE A 280 10.99 -9.61 9.27
C PHE A 280 10.50 -10.50 10.40
N VAL A 281 11.01 -10.28 11.62
CA VAL A 281 10.63 -11.04 12.83
C VAL A 281 9.13 -10.93 13.10
N ASP A 282 8.57 -9.72 13.01
CA ASP A 282 7.14 -9.49 13.25
C ASP A 282 6.26 -10.15 12.18
N GLY A 283 6.65 -10.05 10.91
CA GLY A 283 5.96 -10.71 9.80
C GLY A 283 5.96 -12.23 9.95
N TRP A 284 7.11 -12.81 10.31
CA TRP A 284 7.24 -14.23 10.60
C TRP A 284 6.36 -14.66 11.78
N ASN A 285 6.39 -13.90 12.87
CA ASN A 285 5.63 -14.19 14.08
C ASN A 285 4.12 -14.15 13.84
N ALA A 286 3.63 -13.19 13.03
CA ALA A 286 2.23 -13.12 12.63
C ALA A 286 1.82 -14.35 11.80
N LEU A 287 2.66 -14.78 10.85
CA LEU A 287 2.43 -15.98 10.06
C LEU A 287 2.36 -17.23 10.96
N ILE A 288 3.39 -17.46 11.77
CA ILE A 288 3.47 -18.65 12.62
C ILE A 288 2.35 -18.70 13.64
N LYS A 289 1.98 -17.58 14.26
CA LYS A 289 0.84 -17.51 15.18
C LYS A 289 -0.47 -17.91 14.51
N THR A 290 -0.68 -17.48 13.26
CA THR A 290 -1.85 -17.88 12.47
C THR A 290 -1.83 -19.38 12.19
N LEU A 291 -0.72 -19.92 11.67
CA LEU A 291 -0.58 -21.35 11.36
C LEU A 291 -0.71 -22.23 12.61
N GLN A 292 -0.16 -21.80 13.75
CA GLN A 292 -0.33 -22.47 15.04
C GLN A 292 -1.80 -22.52 15.46
N GLY A 293 -2.51 -21.38 15.41
CA GLY A 293 -3.93 -21.32 15.75
C GLY A 293 -4.76 -22.26 14.88
N LEU A 294 -4.47 -22.32 13.59
CA LEU A 294 -5.15 -23.21 12.65
C LEU A 294 -4.83 -24.70 12.86
N THR A 295 -3.69 -25.03 13.48
CA THR A 295 -3.23 -26.43 13.67
C THR A 295 -3.21 -26.87 15.13
N ALA A 296 -3.70 -26.06 16.07
CA ALA A 296 -3.70 -26.37 17.48
C ALA A 296 -4.55 -27.62 17.80
N ALA A 297 -4.10 -28.45 18.73
CA ALA A 297 -4.82 -29.67 19.15
C ALA A 297 -6.13 -29.39 19.90
N GLY A 298 -6.36 -28.14 20.28
CA GLY A 298 -7.39 -27.81 21.25
C GLY A 298 -7.00 -28.33 22.63
N ASP A 299 -7.87 -28.06 23.59
CA ASP A 299 -7.76 -28.57 24.95
C ASP A 299 -9.16 -28.66 25.55
N ALA A 300 -9.67 -29.89 25.64
CA ALA A 300 -10.99 -30.16 26.19
C ALA A 300 -11.09 -29.78 27.67
N ALA A 301 -9.98 -29.80 28.43
CA ALA A 301 -9.98 -29.43 29.85
C ALA A 301 -10.11 -27.91 30.06
N SER A 302 -9.62 -27.10 29.11
CA SER A 302 -9.80 -25.63 29.14
C SER A 302 -10.89 -25.11 28.20
N GLY A 303 -11.67 -26.01 27.58
CA GLY A 303 -12.75 -25.65 26.65
C GLY A 303 -12.27 -24.99 25.36
N LYS A 304 -11.02 -25.23 24.94
CA LYS A 304 -10.47 -24.69 23.70
C LYS A 304 -10.67 -25.67 22.55
N ASP A 305 -11.36 -25.22 21.52
CA ASP A 305 -11.54 -26.03 20.32
C ASP A 305 -10.22 -26.26 19.58
N ALA A 306 -10.13 -27.41 18.90
CA ALA A 306 -9.04 -27.69 17.99
C ALA A 306 -9.07 -26.75 16.77
N GLY A 307 -7.88 -26.41 16.27
CA GLY A 307 -7.75 -25.69 15.01
C GLY A 307 -8.29 -26.52 13.84
N VAL A 308 -8.87 -25.84 12.85
CA VAL A 308 -9.51 -26.47 11.69
C VAL A 308 -8.58 -27.43 10.92
N PHE A 309 -7.26 -27.18 10.95
CA PHE A 309 -6.21 -27.97 10.31
C PHE A 309 -5.36 -28.77 11.31
N ASN A 310 -5.85 -29.07 12.51
CA ASN A 310 -5.08 -29.82 13.50
C ASN A 310 -4.50 -31.15 12.96
N GLY A 311 -5.32 -31.90 12.19
CA GLY A 311 -4.93 -33.16 11.55
C GLY A 311 -4.38 -33.02 10.13
N ASP A 312 -4.13 -31.80 9.64
CA ASP A 312 -3.69 -31.59 8.26
C ASP A 312 -2.17 -31.77 8.11
N ALA A 313 -1.75 -32.93 7.59
CA ALA A 313 -0.34 -33.23 7.38
C ALA A 313 0.37 -32.25 6.44
N GLY A 314 -0.36 -31.63 5.49
CA GLY A 314 0.19 -30.65 4.57
C GLY A 314 0.58 -29.36 5.29
N VAL A 315 -0.32 -28.82 6.12
CA VAL A 315 -0.06 -27.59 6.88
C VAL A 315 1.04 -27.82 7.93
N GLN A 316 1.07 -28.99 8.59
CA GLN A 316 2.14 -29.34 9.51
C GLN A 316 3.51 -29.47 8.82
N SER A 317 3.54 -30.08 7.62
CA SER A 317 4.74 -30.18 6.79
C SER A 317 5.24 -28.81 6.36
N LEU A 318 4.35 -27.90 5.93
CA LEU A 318 4.71 -26.52 5.62
C LEU A 318 5.38 -25.82 6.81
N ARG A 319 4.76 -25.86 8.00
CA ARG A 319 5.33 -25.25 9.21
C ARG A 319 6.74 -25.78 9.51
N THR A 320 6.93 -27.08 9.42
CA THR A 320 8.23 -27.73 9.68
C THR A 320 9.28 -27.31 8.65
N ARG A 321 8.92 -27.24 7.37
CA ARG A 321 9.82 -26.82 6.28
C ARG A 321 10.20 -25.35 6.39
N LEU A 322 9.24 -24.46 6.67
CA LEU A 322 9.52 -23.04 6.90
C LEU A 322 10.51 -22.85 8.06
N GLN A 323 10.30 -23.56 9.17
CA GLN A 323 11.22 -23.51 10.32
C GLN A 323 12.60 -24.09 10.00
N ALA A 324 12.70 -25.07 9.11
CA ALA A 324 13.98 -25.62 8.68
C ALA A 324 14.79 -24.59 7.88
N VAL A 325 14.14 -23.76 7.05
CA VAL A 325 14.81 -22.69 6.30
C VAL A 325 15.47 -21.67 7.25
N LEU A 326 14.82 -21.32 8.37
CA LEU A 326 15.41 -20.40 9.35
C LEU A 326 16.69 -20.91 10.02
N ARG A 327 16.93 -22.23 10.00
CA ARG A 327 18.11 -22.87 10.59
C ARG A 327 19.22 -23.11 9.55
N GLN A 328 19.05 -22.63 8.33
CA GLN A 328 20.08 -22.73 7.32
C GLN A 328 21.30 -21.90 7.72
N GLU A 329 22.47 -22.36 7.28
CA GLU A 329 23.72 -21.63 7.41
C GLU A 329 24.20 -21.26 6.01
N VAL A 330 24.69 -20.03 5.87
CA VAL A 330 25.32 -19.54 4.64
C VAL A 330 26.72 -19.10 5.01
N ASN A 331 27.73 -19.71 4.37
CA ASN A 331 29.15 -19.46 4.64
C ASN A 331 29.53 -19.63 6.13
N GLY A 332 28.93 -20.60 6.83
CA GLY A 332 29.17 -20.87 8.24
C GLY A 332 28.54 -19.86 9.21
N VAL A 333 27.62 -19.02 8.72
CA VAL A 333 26.90 -18.03 9.53
C VAL A 333 25.39 -18.31 9.48
N SER A 334 24.74 -18.19 10.64
CA SER A 334 23.30 -18.39 10.82
C SER A 334 22.61 -17.13 11.36
N LEU A 335 21.28 -17.11 11.32
CA LEU A 335 20.47 -16.06 11.94
C LEU A 335 20.77 -15.87 13.44
N VAL A 336 21.12 -16.95 14.14
CA VAL A 336 21.45 -16.93 15.57
C VAL A 336 22.72 -16.13 15.84
N ASN A 337 23.70 -16.14 14.93
CA ASN A 337 24.91 -15.34 15.06
C ASN A 337 24.60 -13.83 15.12
N TYR A 338 23.55 -13.40 14.42
CA TYR A 338 23.04 -12.03 14.38
C TYR A 338 21.95 -11.74 15.43
N GLY A 339 21.73 -12.64 16.40
CA GLY A 339 20.76 -12.42 17.47
C GLY A 339 19.31 -12.69 17.08
N ILE A 340 19.05 -13.29 15.92
CA ILE A 340 17.71 -13.72 15.52
C ILE A 340 17.54 -15.19 15.92
N THR A 341 16.77 -15.45 16.97
CA THR A 341 16.65 -16.79 17.57
C THR A 341 15.23 -17.34 17.48
N ALA A 342 15.10 -18.61 17.07
CA ALA A 342 13.83 -19.32 17.11
C ALA A 342 13.48 -19.78 18.53
N GLN A 343 12.25 -19.51 18.95
CA GLN A 343 11.68 -19.89 20.23
C GLN A 343 11.03 -21.28 20.15
N ARG A 344 10.72 -21.87 21.32
CA ARG A 344 10.12 -23.22 21.41
C ARG A 344 8.77 -23.33 20.70
N ASP A 345 8.00 -22.25 20.65
CA ASP A 345 6.74 -22.20 19.92
C ASP A 345 6.94 -22.06 18.40
N GLY A 346 8.14 -21.67 17.95
CA GLY A 346 8.48 -21.43 16.55
C GLY A 346 8.42 -19.96 16.13
N THR A 347 8.12 -19.05 17.05
CA THR A 347 8.31 -17.60 16.84
C THR A 347 9.80 -17.24 16.83
N LEU A 348 10.14 -16.05 16.34
CA LEU A 348 11.47 -15.47 16.37
C LEU A 348 11.53 -14.37 17.43
N ALA A 349 12.69 -14.26 18.09
CA ALA A 349 13.05 -13.12 18.92
C ALA A 349 14.33 -12.46 18.38
N LEU A 350 14.44 -11.15 18.57
CA LEU A 350 15.59 -10.36 18.17
C LEU A 350 16.34 -9.84 19.40
N ASP A 351 17.60 -10.24 19.54
CA ASP A 351 18.57 -9.63 20.44
C ASP A 351 19.29 -8.49 19.71
N THR A 352 18.86 -7.26 19.99
CA THR A 352 19.34 -6.04 19.32
C THR A 352 20.79 -5.72 19.69
N ALA A 353 21.22 -6.07 20.91
CA ALA A 353 22.59 -5.88 21.35
C ALA A 353 23.55 -6.81 20.60
N ARG A 354 23.16 -8.08 20.44
CA ARG A 354 23.92 -9.05 19.64
C ARG A 354 23.91 -8.69 18.16
N LEU A 355 22.77 -8.26 17.61
CA LEU A 355 22.68 -7.77 16.23
C LEU A 355 23.69 -6.63 15.98
N THR A 356 23.66 -5.60 16.83
CA THR A 356 24.53 -4.42 16.70
C THR A 356 26.01 -4.81 16.80
N LYS A 357 26.36 -5.67 17.77
CA LYS A 357 27.74 -6.14 17.96
C LYS A 357 28.25 -6.95 16.77
N THR A 358 27.45 -7.88 16.25
CA THR A 358 27.87 -8.73 15.12
C THR A 358 27.94 -7.95 13.81
N LEU A 359 27.02 -7.00 13.59
CA LEU A 359 27.05 -6.11 12.42
C LEU A 359 28.30 -5.25 12.35
N ALA A 360 28.77 -4.74 13.50
CA ALA A 360 30.02 -3.98 13.55
C ALA A 360 31.25 -4.83 13.15
N ALA A 361 31.22 -6.14 13.38
CA ALA A 361 32.32 -7.05 13.05
C ALA A 361 32.22 -7.65 11.63
N ASN A 362 30.99 -7.92 11.15
CA ASN A 362 30.74 -8.47 9.83
C ASN A 362 29.41 -7.91 9.27
N PRO A 363 29.44 -6.73 8.62
CA PRO A 363 28.23 -6.10 8.10
C PRO A 363 27.63 -6.88 6.93
N THR A 364 28.45 -7.54 6.11
CA THR A 364 28.01 -8.28 4.92
C THR A 364 27.36 -9.63 5.22
N GLY A 365 27.67 -10.22 6.38
CA GLY A 365 27.17 -11.57 6.69
C GLY A 365 25.67 -11.60 6.97
N LEU A 366 25.04 -10.50 7.42
CA LEU A 366 23.59 -10.45 7.63
C LEU A 366 22.85 -10.53 6.30
N ASP A 367 23.31 -9.80 5.29
CA ASP A 367 22.74 -9.86 3.94
C ASP A 367 22.98 -11.22 3.28
N ALA A 368 24.14 -11.85 3.52
CA ALA A 368 24.41 -13.18 2.99
C ALA A 368 23.43 -14.24 3.55
N ILE A 369 23.14 -14.21 4.86
CA ILE A 369 22.21 -15.17 5.47
C ILE A 369 20.75 -14.85 5.16
N MET A 370 20.35 -13.57 5.26
CA MET A 370 18.98 -13.15 4.94
C MET A 370 18.68 -13.36 3.45
N GLY A 371 19.65 -13.05 2.59
CA GLY A 371 19.58 -13.24 1.14
C GLY A 371 18.53 -12.35 0.48
N SER A 372 17.81 -12.90 -0.49
CA SER A 372 16.84 -12.18 -1.30
C SER A 372 15.68 -13.09 -1.70
N ALA A 373 14.46 -12.58 -1.61
CA ALA A 373 13.25 -13.20 -2.20
C ALA A 373 13.04 -12.75 -3.66
N SER A 374 14.13 -12.48 -4.39
CA SER A 374 14.05 -12.11 -5.80
C SER A 374 13.61 -13.32 -6.62
N MET A 375 12.61 -13.13 -7.49
CA MET A 375 12.15 -14.19 -8.42
C MET A 375 13.26 -14.65 -9.38
N VAL A 376 14.27 -13.81 -9.64
CA VAL A 376 15.37 -14.10 -10.59
C VAL A 376 16.55 -14.76 -9.88
N THR A 377 16.87 -14.32 -8.66
CA THR A 377 18.04 -14.78 -7.91
C THR A 377 17.70 -15.01 -6.43
N PRO A 378 16.83 -15.99 -6.12
CA PRO A 378 16.45 -16.26 -4.75
C PRO A 378 17.66 -16.82 -3.98
N SER A 379 17.90 -16.32 -2.78
CA SER A 379 19.04 -16.70 -1.96
C SER A 379 18.74 -16.55 -0.47
N GLY A 380 19.54 -17.22 0.36
CA GLY A 380 19.45 -17.18 1.81
C GLY A 380 18.07 -17.59 2.35
N VAL A 381 17.79 -17.14 3.56
CA VAL A 381 16.56 -17.45 4.27
C VAL A 381 15.33 -16.87 3.55
N MET A 382 15.38 -15.61 3.12
CA MET A 382 14.22 -14.96 2.49
C MET A 382 13.82 -15.67 1.20
N GLY A 383 14.77 -16.00 0.33
CA GLY A 383 14.48 -16.75 -0.91
C GLY A 383 14.00 -18.18 -0.65
N GLY A 384 14.52 -18.84 0.38
CA GLY A 384 14.05 -20.17 0.78
C GLY A 384 12.61 -20.16 1.32
N LEU A 385 12.26 -19.12 2.10
CA LEU A 385 10.91 -18.94 2.63
C LEU A 385 9.91 -18.58 1.53
N ASP A 386 10.26 -17.61 0.70
CA ASP A 386 9.47 -17.17 -0.45
C ASP A 386 9.12 -18.33 -1.38
N LYS A 387 10.13 -19.11 -1.79
CA LYS A 387 9.95 -20.29 -2.64
C LYS A 387 9.00 -21.34 -2.03
N LEU A 388 9.03 -21.54 -0.71
CA LEU A 388 8.12 -22.47 -0.05
C LEU A 388 6.69 -21.92 0.04
N MET A 389 6.55 -20.61 0.24
CA MET A 389 5.25 -19.96 0.29
C MET A 389 4.60 -19.88 -1.08
N ASP A 390 5.37 -19.57 -2.13
CA ASP A 390 4.92 -19.54 -3.53
C ASP A 390 4.26 -20.86 -3.93
N GLN A 391 4.79 -22.02 -3.50
CA GLN A 391 4.17 -23.33 -3.77
C GLN A 391 2.73 -23.44 -3.23
N TRP A 392 2.39 -22.64 -2.23
CA TRP A 392 1.06 -22.59 -1.62
C TRP A 392 0.21 -21.44 -2.16
N THR A 393 0.81 -20.27 -2.37
CA THR A 393 0.11 -19.01 -2.68
C THR A 393 0.02 -18.71 -4.17
N ASP A 394 0.80 -19.40 -5.03
CA ASP A 394 0.79 -19.19 -6.47
C ASP A 394 -0.64 -19.19 -7.03
N SER A 395 -0.96 -18.14 -7.79
CA SER A 395 -2.31 -17.87 -8.25
C SER A 395 -2.80 -18.85 -9.32
N THR A 396 -1.89 -19.61 -9.94
CA THR A 396 -2.20 -20.54 -11.02
C THR A 396 -2.25 -21.98 -10.50
N ASN A 397 -1.19 -22.42 -9.82
CA ASN A 397 -0.91 -23.80 -9.42
C ASN A 397 -0.73 -23.97 -7.90
N GLY A 398 -0.92 -22.92 -7.10
CA GLY A 398 -0.72 -22.96 -5.65
C GLY A 398 -1.70 -23.87 -4.92
N LEU A 399 -1.21 -24.55 -3.88
CA LEU A 399 -2.00 -25.50 -3.09
C LEU A 399 -3.24 -24.84 -2.41
N LEU A 400 -3.15 -23.57 -2.02
CA LEU A 400 -4.29 -22.85 -1.43
C LEU A 400 -5.44 -22.68 -2.43
N LYS A 401 -5.13 -22.42 -3.70
CA LYS A 401 -6.15 -22.31 -4.75
C LYS A 401 -6.88 -23.64 -4.93
N THR A 402 -6.15 -24.73 -5.09
CA THR A 402 -6.74 -26.07 -5.23
C THR A 402 -7.62 -26.43 -4.03
N ARG A 403 -7.18 -26.12 -2.80
CA ARG A 403 -7.96 -26.36 -1.58
C ARG A 403 -9.22 -25.50 -1.51
N ARG A 404 -9.15 -24.22 -1.92
CA ARG A 404 -10.31 -23.31 -2.00
C ARG A 404 -11.33 -23.80 -3.02
N GLU A 405 -10.89 -24.20 -4.21
CA GLU A 405 -11.76 -24.76 -5.24
C GLU A 405 -12.44 -26.05 -4.76
N SER A 406 -11.70 -26.93 -4.08
CA SER A 406 -12.27 -28.14 -3.48
C SER A 406 -13.32 -27.82 -2.42
N ASN A 407 -13.05 -26.87 -1.53
CA ASN A 407 -14.00 -26.43 -0.51
C ASN A 407 -15.25 -25.79 -1.15
N SER A 408 -15.07 -24.98 -2.20
CA SER A 408 -16.18 -24.37 -2.94
C SER A 408 -17.07 -25.43 -3.59
N LYS A 409 -16.49 -26.46 -4.22
CA LYS A 409 -17.24 -27.59 -4.78
C LYS A 409 -18.01 -28.35 -3.69
N GLN A 410 -17.37 -28.58 -2.54
CA GLN A 410 -18.03 -29.22 -1.39
C GLN A 410 -19.20 -28.38 -0.86
N THR A 411 -19.04 -27.07 -0.73
CA THR A 411 -20.12 -26.16 -0.33
C THR A 411 -21.27 -26.19 -1.33
N SER A 412 -21.00 -26.16 -2.64
CA SER A 412 -22.04 -26.29 -3.67
C SER A 412 -22.80 -27.61 -3.57
N ALA A 413 -22.10 -28.74 -3.41
CA ALA A 413 -22.73 -30.04 -3.24
C ALA A 413 -23.58 -30.13 -1.96
N ILE A 414 -23.17 -29.48 -0.87
CA ILE A 414 -23.96 -29.39 0.37
C ILE A 414 -25.23 -28.57 0.13
N MET A 415 -25.14 -27.43 -0.57
CA MET A 415 -26.30 -26.60 -0.90
C MET A 415 -27.31 -27.34 -1.79
N GLU A 416 -26.84 -28.10 -2.77
CA GLU A 416 -27.71 -28.93 -3.61
C GLU A 416 -28.43 -30.01 -2.78
N ARG A 417 -27.72 -30.67 -1.87
CA ARG A 417 -28.32 -31.67 -0.95
C ARG A 417 -29.31 -31.03 0.02
N GLN A 418 -29.05 -29.81 0.48
CA GLN A 418 -29.99 -29.05 1.32
C GLN A 418 -31.28 -28.76 0.54
N ALA A 419 -31.19 -28.27 -0.70
CA ALA A 419 -32.36 -28.01 -1.54
C ALA A 419 -33.20 -29.29 -1.81
N GLN A 420 -32.53 -30.43 -2.01
CA GLN A 420 -33.20 -31.73 -2.11
C GLN A 420 -33.88 -32.13 -0.81
N LEU A 421 -33.25 -31.91 0.34
CA LEU A 421 -33.83 -32.21 1.65
C LEU A 421 -35.03 -31.31 1.96
N ASP A 422 -34.97 -30.03 1.59
CA ASP A 422 -36.09 -29.08 1.72
C ASP A 422 -37.30 -29.53 0.87
N THR A 423 -37.05 -30.02 -0.34
CA THR A 423 -38.09 -30.61 -1.20
C THR A 423 -38.72 -31.84 -0.54
N GLN A 424 -37.91 -32.72 0.05
CA GLN A 424 -38.41 -33.89 0.78
C GLN A 424 -39.23 -33.50 2.01
N TYR A 425 -38.80 -32.47 2.74
CA TYR A 425 -39.53 -31.91 3.86
C TYR A 425 -40.90 -31.40 3.40
N SER A 426 -40.97 -30.58 2.35
CA SER A 426 -42.23 -30.06 1.83
C SER A 426 -43.19 -31.17 1.41
N ALA A 427 -42.69 -32.20 0.71
CA ALA A 427 -43.50 -33.35 0.31
C ALA A 427 -44.03 -34.14 1.53
N ALA A 428 -43.18 -34.40 2.52
CA ALA A 428 -43.57 -35.08 3.75
C ALA A 428 -44.60 -34.25 4.54
N TYR A 429 -44.38 -32.94 4.68
CA TYR A 429 -45.30 -32.01 5.31
C TYR A 429 -46.67 -32.02 4.64
N THR A 430 -46.74 -31.86 3.31
CA THR A 430 -48.01 -31.90 2.57
C THR A 430 -48.72 -33.24 2.75
N ARG A 431 -47.99 -34.36 2.70
CA ARG A 431 -48.57 -35.69 2.92
C ARG A 431 -49.17 -35.80 4.33
N TYR A 432 -48.42 -35.44 5.36
CA TYR A 432 -48.92 -35.50 6.73
C TYR A 432 -50.09 -34.52 6.95
N LEU A 433 -50.01 -33.30 6.41
CA LEU A 433 -51.08 -32.31 6.52
C LEU A 433 -52.39 -32.85 5.92
N ASN A 434 -52.33 -33.47 4.73
CA ASN A 434 -53.49 -34.10 4.11
C ASN A 434 -54.06 -35.24 4.97
N GLN A 435 -53.21 -36.12 5.49
CA GLN A 435 -53.61 -37.23 6.36
C GLN A 435 -54.29 -36.74 7.65
N PHE A 436 -53.70 -35.76 8.35
CA PHE A 436 -54.27 -35.25 9.59
C PHE A 436 -55.51 -34.37 9.37
N THR A 437 -55.63 -33.69 8.23
CA THR A 437 -56.86 -32.97 7.85
C THR A 437 -58.01 -33.93 7.57
N GLN A 438 -57.74 -35.05 6.87
CA GLN A 438 -58.72 -36.11 6.66
C GLN A 438 -59.13 -36.77 7.98
N LEU A 439 -58.17 -37.06 8.87
CA LEU A 439 -58.46 -37.59 10.21
C LEU A 439 -59.29 -36.60 11.03
N GLN A 440 -59.02 -35.30 10.97
CA GLN A 440 -59.82 -34.27 11.63
C GLN A 440 -61.26 -34.25 11.10
N THR A 441 -61.43 -34.37 9.77
CA THR A 441 -62.76 -34.43 9.14
C THR A 441 -63.52 -35.69 9.57
N LEU A 442 -62.85 -36.84 9.57
CA LEU A 442 -63.43 -38.10 10.03
C LEU A 442 -63.84 -38.02 11.50
N GLN A 443 -62.99 -37.44 12.36
CA GLN A 443 -63.33 -37.21 13.76
C GLN A 443 -64.55 -36.30 13.89
N ALA A 444 -64.62 -35.19 13.15
CA ALA A 444 -65.78 -34.31 13.17
C ALA A 444 -67.08 -35.02 12.72
N GLN A 445 -67.01 -35.87 11.69
CA GLN A 445 -68.13 -36.70 11.26
C GLN A 445 -68.53 -37.73 12.33
N MET A 446 -67.57 -38.40 12.95
CA MET A 446 -67.83 -39.33 14.06
C MET A 446 -68.46 -38.62 15.25
N THR A 447 -67.94 -37.46 15.67
CA THR A 447 -68.52 -36.65 16.75
C THR A 447 -69.94 -36.19 16.41
N ASN A 448 -70.21 -35.80 15.16
CA ASN A 448 -71.55 -35.44 14.72
C ASN A 448 -72.50 -36.64 14.77
N ASN A 449 -72.09 -37.79 14.23
CA ASN A 449 -72.89 -39.02 14.29
C ASN A 449 -73.13 -39.45 15.73
N THR A 450 -72.12 -39.43 16.61
CA THR A 450 -72.29 -39.73 18.03
C THR A 450 -73.23 -38.75 18.69
N SER A 451 -73.15 -37.45 18.40
CA SER A 451 -74.11 -36.46 18.90
C SER A 451 -75.53 -36.71 18.40
N ILE A 452 -75.71 -37.21 17.17
CA ILE A 452 -77.02 -37.61 16.62
C ILE A 452 -77.52 -38.87 17.33
N PHE A 453 -76.67 -39.87 17.55
CA PHE A 453 -77.02 -41.08 18.29
C PHE A 453 -77.36 -40.76 19.76
N ASP A 454 -76.60 -39.90 20.42
CA ASP A 454 -76.89 -39.41 21.77
C ASP A 454 -78.19 -38.59 21.78
N ALA A 455 -78.50 -37.81 20.75
CA ALA A 455 -79.79 -37.10 20.65
C ALA A 455 -80.99 -38.02 20.35
N LEU A 456 -80.78 -39.14 19.62
CA LEU A 456 -81.83 -40.10 19.25
C LEU A 456 -82.06 -41.17 20.32
N PHE A 457 -81.02 -41.54 21.08
CA PHE A 457 -81.03 -42.69 22.00
C PHE A 457 -80.55 -42.35 23.41
N GLY A 458 -79.97 -41.16 23.63
CA GLY A 458 -79.68 -40.62 24.96
C GLY A 458 -80.96 -40.10 25.61
N ASP A 459 -81.75 -41.03 26.13
CA ASP A 459 -82.87 -40.81 27.05
C ASP A 459 -83.98 -39.82 26.64
N LYS A 460 -85.08 -40.38 26.13
CA LYS A 460 -86.41 -40.09 26.70
C LYS A 460 -86.67 -41.05 27.86
N SER A 461 -85.95 -40.88 28.98
CA SER A 461 -86.44 -41.31 30.29
C SER A 461 -86.32 -40.15 31.27
N LYS A 462 -87.23 -40.17 32.25
CA LYS A 462 -87.85 -39.05 32.95
C LYS A 462 -86.94 -38.18 33.80
#